data_AF-A0A5M8QH91-F1
#
_entry.id   AF-A0A5M8QH91-F1
#
_cell.length_a   1.000
_cell.length_b   1.000
_cell.length_c   1.000
_cell.angle_alpha   90.00
_cell.angle_beta   90.00
_cell.angle_gamma   90.00
#
_symmetry.space_group_name_H-M   'P 1'
#
loop_
_entity.id
_entity.type
_entity.pdbx_description
1 polymer ?
#
loop_
_entity_poly.entity_id
_entity_poly.type
_entity_poly.pdbx_seq_one_letter_code
_entity_poly.pdbx_strand_id
1 'polypeptide(L)'
;MDLENLSSNSENIENTGYLILKAFKAKGTQAEEVLGWSEIYPFLHQEDEKLHYQDVQKQAEEHLRNQGYATPDPAGLRLTPVGYKAVQELDDQELSQSNAR
;
A
#
# COMPACT_ATOMS: atom_id res chain seq x y z
N MET A 1 -4.41 1.46 -28.89
CA MET A 1 -4.34 1.79 -27.45
C MET A 1 -4.94 0.61 -26.74
N ASP A 2 -4.09 -0.25 -26.21
CA ASP A 2 -4.48 -1.56 -25.68
C ASP A 2 -5.15 -1.37 -24.32
N LEU A 3 -6.47 -1.56 -24.29
CA LEU A 3 -7.26 -1.52 -23.05
C LEU A 3 -6.71 -2.47 -21.97
N GLU A 4 -6.11 -3.58 -22.39
CA GLU A 4 -5.49 -4.58 -21.49
C GLU A 4 -4.23 -4.06 -20.78
N ASN A 5 -3.46 -3.17 -21.42
CA ASN A 5 -2.27 -2.58 -20.80
C ASN A 5 -2.66 -1.49 -19.78
N LEU A 6 -3.76 -0.77 -20.05
CA LEU A 6 -4.30 0.22 -19.11
C LEU A 6 -4.90 -0.44 -17.86
N SER A 7 -5.62 -1.56 -18.00
CA SER A 7 -6.17 -2.29 -16.85
C SER A 7 -5.07 -2.90 -15.98
N SER A 8 -4.02 -3.46 -16.58
CA SER A 8 -2.88 -4.01 -15.84
C SER A 8 -2.15 -2.93 -15.02
N ASN A 9 -2.00 -1.72 -15.56
CA ASN A 9 -1.39 -0.63 -14.80
C ASN A 9 -2.26 -0.16 -13.64
N SER A 10 -3.58 -0.02 -13.81
CA SER A 10 -4.46 0.33 -12.68
C SER A 10 -4.45 -0.73 -11.59
N GLU A 11 -4.47 -2.01 -11.96
CA GLU A 11 -4.39 -3.13 -11.01
C GLU A 11 -3.06 -3.11 -10.25
N ASN A 12 -1.93 -2.89 -10.95
CA ASN A 12 -0.62 -2.80 -10.31
C ASN A 12 -0.51 -1.59 -9.37
N ILE A 13 -1.14 -0.46 -9.71
CA ILE A 13 -1.21 0.73 -8.85
C ILE A 13 -1.98 0.42 -7.56
N GLU A 14 -3.17 -0.17 -7.70
CA GLU A 14 -4.02 -0.53 -6.55
C GLU A 14 -3.33 -1.57 -5.66
N ASN A 15 -2.74 -2.61 -6.26
CA ASN A 15 -2.00 -3.63 -5.54
C ASN A 15 -0.78 -3.05 -4.81
N THR A 16 -0.02 -2.17 -5.46
CA THR A 16 1.14 -1.51 -4.82
C THR A 16 0.69 -0.64 -3.64
N GLY A 17 -0.39 0.13 -3.80
CA GLY A 17 -0.96 0.92 -2.72
C GLY A 17 -1.41 0.04 -1.53
N TYR A 18 -2.08 -1.07 -1.83
CA TYR A 18 -2.49 -2.05 -0.83
C TYR A 18 -1.30 -2.67 -0.08
N LEU A 19 -0.23 -3.08 -0.78
CA LEU A 19 0.98 -3.62 -0.16
C LEU A 19 1.69 -2.60 0.73
N ILE A 20 1.69 -1.32 0.36
CA ILE A 20 2.22 -0.25 1.23
C ILE A 20 1.40 -0.15 2.52
N LEU A 21 0.07 -0.25 2.45
CA LEU A 21 -0.77 -0.29 3.67
C LEU A 21 -0.50 -1.54 4.52
N LYS A 22 -0.28 -2.71 3.91
CA LYS A 22 0.17 -3.91 4.64
C LYS A 22 1.53 -3.68 5.30
N ALA A 23 2.45 -2.96 4.68
CA ALA A 23 3.75 -2.63 5.28
C ALA A 23 3.60 -1.78 6.55
N PHE A 24 2.78 -0.72 6.50
CA PHE A 24 2.43 0.07 7.68
C PHE A 24 1.87 -0.79 8.81
N LYS A 25 0.97 -1.71 8.46
CA LYS A 25 0.39 -2.67 9.41
C LYS A 25 1.44 -3.58 10.04
N ALA A 26 2.23 -4.25 9.22
CA ALA A 26 3.24 -5.21 9.64
C ALA A 26 4.31 -4.58 10.55
N LYS A 27 4.55 -3.28 10.39
CA LYS A 27 5.49 -2.50 11.19
C LYS A 27 4.87 -1.82 12.40
N GLY A 28 3.55 -1.92 12.57
CA GLY A 28 2.84 -1.31 13.69
C GLY A 28 2.90 0.23 13.68
N THR A 29 3.05 0.83 12.51
CA THR A 29 3.20 2.29 12.36
C THR A 29 1.96 3.02 12.86
N GLN A 30 2.15 4.03 13.70
CA GLN A 30 1.06 4.81 14.25
C GLN A 30 0.61 5.92 13.28
N ALA A 31 -0.56 6.49 13.54
CA ALA A 31 -0.99 7.69 12.82
C ALA A 31 0.04 8.82 13.00
N GLU A 32 0.26 9.57 11.93
CA GLU A 32 1.26 10.65 11.81
C GLU A 32 2.73 10.19 11.85
N GLU A 33 3.02 8.89 11.96
CA GLU A 33 4.38 8.37 11.85
C GLU A 33 4.81 8.15 10.39
N VAL A 34 6.12 8.21 10.16
CA VAL A 34 6.74 7.94 8.87
C VAL A 34 7.27 6.52 8.88
N LEU A 35 6.84 5.72 7.91
CA LEU A 35 7.50 4.46 7.60
C LEU A 35 8.54 4.72 6.51
N GLY A 36 9.81 4.41 6.82
CA GLY A 36 10.92 4.72 5.93
C GLY A 36 11.00 3.81 4.71
N TRP A 37 11.57 4.31 3.60
CA TRP A 37 11.79 3.52 2.39
C TRP A 37 12.64 2.26 2.63
N SER A 38 13.57 2.33 3.59
CA SER A 38 14.38 1.18 4.03
C SER A 38 13.55 0.04 4.62
N GLU A 39 12.32 0.29 5.04
CA GLU A 39 11.39 -0.72 5.56
C GLU A 39 10.29 -1.07 4.55
N ILE A 40 9.82 -0.09 3.78
CA ILE A 40 8.82 -0.30 2.72
C ILE A 40 9.40 -1.19 1.62
N TYR A 41 10.59 -0.89 1.11
CA TYR A 41 11.12 -1.64 -0.04
C TYR A 41 11.35 -3.11 0.23
N PRO A 42 12.00 -3.53 1.34
CA PRO A 42 12.13 -4.95 1.63
C PRO A 42 10.79 -5.68 1.71
N PHE A 43 9.75 -5.03 2.25
CA PHE A 43 8.41 -5.59 2.30
C PHE A 43 7.81 -5.78 0.90
N LEU A 44 7.90 -4.76 0.04
CA LEU A 44 7.41 -4.86 -1.35
C LEU A 44 8.15 -5.92 -2.16
N HIS A 45 9.48 -6.05 -2.01
CA HIS A 45 10.24 -7.09 -2.70
C HIS A 45 9.84 -8.51 -2.27
N GLN A 46 9.36 -8.67 -1.03
CA GLN A 46 8.91 -9.96 -0.52
C GLN A 46 7.51 -10.30 -1.04
N GLU A 47 6.60 -9.33 -1.07
CA GLU A 47 5.18 -9.56 -1.38
C GLU A 47 4.84 -9.42 -2.88
N ASP A 48 5.66 -8.71 -3.66
CA ASP A 48 5.51 -8.53 -5.10
C ASP A 48 6.69 -9.16 -5.87
N GLU A 49 6.63 -10.47 -6.09
CA GLU A 49 7.70 -11.26 -6.72
C GLU A 49 8.16 -10.73 -8.09
N LYS A 50 7.26 -10.07 -8.81
CA LYS A 50 7.52 -9.52 -10.15
C LYS A 50 7.94 -8.05 -10.12
N LEU A 51 7.97 -7.44 -8.93
CA LEU A 51 8.43 -6.06 -8.70
C LEU A 51 7.63 -5.02 -9.51
N HIS A 52 6.34 -5.25 -9.76
CA HIS A 52 5.46 -4.30 -10.46
C HIS A 52 5.44 -2.93 -9.78
N TYR A 53 5.64 -2.90 -8.45
CA TYR A 53 5.75 -1.64 -7.72
C TYR A 53 6.82 -0.71 -8.29
N GLN A 54 7.90 -1.23 -8.90
CA GLN A 54 8.96 -0.39 -9.49
C GLN A 54 8.46 0.45 -10.67
N ASP A 55 7.49 -0.07 -11.43
CA ASP A 55 6.93 0.59 -12.60
C ASP A 55 5.83 1.61 -12.25
N VAL A 56 5.16 1.39 -11.11
CA VAL A 56 3.94 2.14 -10.74
C VAL A 56 4.03 2.84 -9.38
N GLN A 57 5.20 2.84 -8.71
CA GLN A 57 5.38 3.37 -7.35
C GLN A 57 4.79 4.77 -7.21
N LYS A 58 5.16 5.69 -8.10
CA LYS A 58 4.72 7.09 -8.02
C LYS A 58 3.20 7.20 -8.14
N GLN A 59 2.58 6.47 -9.06
CA GLN A 59 1.13 6.47 -9.23
C GLN A 59 0.42 5.86 -8.01
N ALA A 60 1.01 4.85 -7.37
CA ALA A 60 0.50 4.26 -6.14
C ALA A 60 0.60 5.23 -4.94
N GLU A 61 1.70 5.97 -4.80
CA GLU A 61 1.82 7.03 -3.80
C GLU A 61 0.78 8.14 -4.02
N GLU A 62 0.56 8.54 -5.28
CA GLU A 62 -0.47 9.51 -5.64
C GLU A 62 -1.88 8.98 -5.33
N HIS A 63 -2.13 7.69 -5.60
CA HIS A 63 -3.39 7.02 -5.27
C HIS A 63 -3.67 7.04 -3.76
N LEU A 64 -2.69 6.65 -2.94
CA LEU A 64 -2.79 6.69 -1.48
C LEU A 64 -2.99 8.10 -0.95
N ARG A 65 -2.31 9.10 -1.53
CA ARG A 65 -2.50 10.51 -1.17
C ARG A 65 -3.90 11.00 -1.52
N ASN A 66 -4.42 10.63 -2.69
CA ASN A 66 -5.76 11.04 -3.14
C ASN A 66 -6.87 10.41 -2.27
N GLN A 67 -6.66 9.20 -1.76
CA GLN A 67 -7.52 8.56 -0.77
C GLN A 67 -7.35 9.15 0.64
N GLY A 68 -6.30 9.95 0.85
CA GLY A 68 -5.95 10.53 2.13
C GLY A 68 -5.32 9.52 3.10
N TYR A 69 -4.82 8.37 2.62
CA TYR A 69 -4.26 7.32 3.48
C TYR A 69 -2.80 7.55 3.87
N ALA A 70 -1.98 8.03 2.94
CA ALA A 70 -0.58 8.33 3.21
C ALA A 70 -0.14 9.58 2.44
N THR A 71 0.84 10.30 2.97
CA THR A 71 1.43 11.47 2.31
C THR A 71 2.94 11.30 2.13
N PRO A 72 3.52 11.84 1.05
CA PRO A 72 4.97 11.80 0.84
C PRO A 72 5.75 12.50 1.96
N ASP A 73 6.83 11.87 2.41
CA ASP A 73 7.79 12.42 3.37
C ASP A 73 9.22 12.18 2.84
N PRO A 74 10.21 13.06 3.09
CA PRO A 74 11.57 12.85 2.59
C PRO A 74 12.19 11.49 2.93
N ALA A 75 11.81 10.89 4.06
CA ALA A 75 12.34 9.59 4.50
C ALA A 75 11.51 8.38 4.02
N GLY A 76 10.30 8.59 3.51
CA GLY A 76 9.33 7.50 3.31
C GLY A 76 7.91 7.99 3.04
N LEU A 77 6.95 7.33 3.66
CA LEU A 77 5.54 7.73 3.63
C LEU A 77 5.02 7.96 5.04
N ARG A 78 4.32 9.07 5.25
CA ARG A 78 3.62 9.36 6.50
C ARG A 78 2.23 8.75 6.47
N LEU A 79 1.91 7.94 7.47
CA LEU A 79 0.56 7.39 7.63
C LEU A 79 -0.37 8.45 8.20
N THR A 80 -1.49 8.75 7.54
CA THR A 80 -2.45 9.71 8.07
C THR A 80 -3.37 9.05 9.10
N PRO A 81 -4.16 9.82 9.88
CA PRO A 81 -5.18 9.26 10.76
C PRO A 81 -6.28 8.50 10.00
N VAL A 82 -6.53 8.87 8.74
CA VAL A 82 -7.49 8.16 7.86
C VAL A 82 -6.87 6.82 7.41
N GLY A 83 -5.61 6.83 6.97
CA GLY A 83 -4.90 5.62 6.58
C GLY A 83 -4.69 4.66 7.75
N TYR A 84 -4.44 5.19 8.95
CA TYR A 84 -4.32 4.36 10.16
C TYR A 84 -5.61 3.58 10.44
N LYS A 85 -6.78 4.20 10.29
CA LYS A 85 -8.07 3.49 10.40
C LYS A 85 -8.20 2.40 9.35
N ALA A 86 -7.89 2.71 8.09
CA ALA A 86 -7.92 1.72 7.00
C ALA A 86 -6.99 0.54 7.28
N VAL A 87 -5.79 0.78 7.84
CA VAL A 87 -4.83 -0.25 8.26
C VAL A 87 -5.39 -1.16 9.35
N GLN A 88 -6.13 -0.61 10.33
CA GLN A 88 -6.79 -1.43 11.35
C GLN A 88 -7.86 -2.34 10.73
N GLU A 89 -8.64 -1.81 9.78
CA GLU A 89 -9.73 -2.53 9.10
C GLU A 89 -9.25 -3.65 8.15
N LEU A 90 -7.96 -3.67 7.77
CA LEU A 90 -7.40 -4.74 6.93
C LEU A 90 -7.55 -6.15 7.52
N ASP A 91 -7.61 -6.31 8.86
CA ASP A 91 -7.76 -7.64 9.50
C ASP A 91 -9.18 -8.19 9.37
N ASP A 92 -10.18 -7.31 9.33
CA ASP A 92 -11.58 -7.72 9.30
C ASP A 92 -11.92 -8.43 7.99
N GLN A 93 -11.18 -8.15 6.91
CA GLN A 93 -11.34 -8.81 5.61
C GLN A 93 -10.62 -10.17 5.52
N GLU A 94 -9.41 -10.33 6.09
CA GLU A 94 -8.72 -11.64 6.13
C GLU A 94 -9.39 -12.62 7.12
N LEU A 95 -9.94 -12.13 8.24
CA LEU A 95 -10.69 -12.94 9.20
C LEU A 95 -12.09 -13.32 8.71
N SER A 96 -12.77 -12.45 7.95
CA SER A 96 -14.10 -12.75 7.39
C SER A 96 -14.08 -13.82 6.30
N GLN A 97 -12.98 -13.96 5.54
CA GLN A 97 -12.84 -15.04 4.57
C GLN A 97 -12.46 -16.39 5.19
N SER A 98 -11.90 -16.38 6.40
CA SER A 98 -11.48 -17.60 7.12
C SER A 98 -12.65 -18.33 7.80
N ASN A 99 -13.77 -17.65 8.06
CA ASN A 99 -14.96 -18.21 8.72
C ASN A 99 -16.07 -18.68 7.76
N ALA A 100 -15.81 -18.71 6.45
CA ALA A 100 -16.79 -19.09 5.42
C ALA A 100 -16.46 -20.41 4.69
N ARG A 101 -15.64 -21.28 5.29
CA ARG A 101 -15.32 -22.62 4.76
C ARG A 101 -15.75 -23.73 5.71
#